data_AF-A0A3S2CDF6-F1
#
_entry.id   AF-A0A3S2CDF6-F1
#
_cell.length_a   1.000
_cell.length_b   1.000
_cell.length_c   1.000
_cell.angle_alpha   90.00
_cell.angle_beta   90.00
_cell.angle_gamma   90.00
#
_symmetry.space_group_name_H-M   'P 1'
#
loop_
_entity.id
_entity.type
_entity.pdbx_description
1 polymer ?
#
loop_
_entity_poly.entity_id
_entity_poly.type
_entity_poly.pdbx_seq_one_letter_code
_entity_poly.pdbx_strand_id
1 'polypeptide(L)'
;LSPENVVIVGLRHADPAEARVLKDSRVSAFTMTDIDAMGMRDLMHEAIRIATSGTQGFHVSYSPTATEFAGWAAGSGGLTVRETHQAMEAIALSGGLLSMDVSGLTADLEPRIGTDAVNFVMSAFGKRIL
;
A
#
# COMPACT_ATOMS: atom_id res chain seq x y z
N LEU A 1 -1.85 16.95 -6.88
CA LEU A 1 -1.89 15.56 -7.38
C LEU A 1 -3.05 15.45 -8.35
N SER A 2 -2.81 14.97 -9.56
CA SER A 2 -3.90 14.70 -10.51
C SER A 2 -4.62 13.42 -10.06
N PRO A 3 -5.95 13.43 -9.82
CA PRO A 3 -6.66 12.27 -9.26
C PRO A 3 -6.48 10.96 -10.04
N GLU A 4 -6.32 11.03 -11.36
CA GLU A 4 -6.04 9.91 -12.27
C GLU A 4 -4.72 9.18 -11.99
N ASN A 5 -3.79 9.80 -11.26
CA ASN A 5 -2.50 9.23 -10.91
C ASN A 5 -2.44 8.84 -9.42
N VAL A 6 -3.58 8.86 -8.72
CA VAL A 6 -3.70 8.41 -7.34
C VAL A 6 -4.27 7.00 -7.35
N VAL A 7 -3.58 6.10 -6.64
CA VAL A 7 -4.00 4.71 -6.48
C VAL A 7 -4.06 4.37 -5.00
N ILE A 8 -5.19 3.81 -4.58
CA ILE A 8 -5.39 3.24 -3.24
C ILE A 8 -5.30 1.72 -3.38
N VAL A 9 -4.47 1.08 -2.56
CA VAL A 9 -4.29 -0.38 -2.57
C VAL A 9 -4.67 -0.94 -1.21
N GLY A 10 -5.42 -2.04 -1.19
CA GLY A 10 -5.88 -2.67 0.05
C GLY A 10 -7.06 -1.97 0.70
N LEU A 11 -7.92 -1.32 -0.09
CA LEU A 11 -9.13 -0.69 0.43
C LEU A 11 -10.07 -1.79 0.99
N ARG A 12 -10.14 -1.87 2.32
CA ARG A 12 -10.97 -2.85 3.04
C ARG A 12 -12.31 -2.29 3.52
N HIS A 13 -12.34 -0.99 3.79
CA HIS A 13 -13.51 -0.31 4.30
C HIS A 13 -13.53 1.11 3.77
N ALA A 14 -14.70 1.56 3.35
CA ALA A 14 -15.01 2.94 3.05
C ALA A 14 -16.46 3.15 3.48
N ASP A 15 -16.71 4.22 4.24
CA ASP A 15 -18.09 4.55 4.57
C ASP A 15 -18.85 5.04 3.30
N PRO A 16 -20.19 5.07 3.31
CA PRO A 16 -20.95 5.35 2.09
C PRO A 16 -20.64 6.70 1.43
N ALA A 17 -20.21 7.69 2.22
CA ALA A 17 -19.82 8.99 1.73
C ALA A 17 -18.46 8.93 1.02
N GLU A 18 -17.44 8.31 1.64
CA GLU A 18 -16.13 8.07 1.03
C GLU A 18 -16.25 7.23 -0.24
N ALA A 19 -17.04 6.15 -0.20
CA ALA A 19 -17.25 5.28 -1.35
C ALA A 19 -17.88 6.02 -2.54
N ARG A 20 -18.80 6.96 -2.29
CA ARG A 20 -19.37 7.82 -3.35
C ARG A 20 -18.32 8.76 -3.91
N VAL A 21 -17.53 9.42 -3.06
CA VAL A 21 -16.44 10.31 -3.49
C VAL A 21 -15.43 9.55 -4.36
N LEU A 22 -15.03 8.34 -3.95
CA LEU A 22 -14.09 7.52 -4.73
C LEU A 22 -14.68 7.15 -6.10
N LYS A 23 -15.95 6.72 -6.14
CA LYS A 23 -16.65 6.36 -7.39
C LYS A 23 -16.85 7.53 -8.35
N ASP A 24 -17.07 8.73 -7.82
CA ASP A 24 -17.28 9.94 -8.62
C ASP A 24 -15.94 10.61 -9.01
N SER A 25 -14.81 10.12 -8.48
CA SER A 25 -13.47 10.61 -8.76
C SER A 25 -12.77 9.83 -9.87
N ARG A 26 -11.58 10.29 -10.28
CA ARG A 26 -10.68 9.54 -11.18
C ARG A 26 -9.61 8.72 -10.41
N VAL A 27 -9.73 8.63 -9.09
CA VAL A 27 -8.82 7.83 -8.25
C VAL A 27 -9.06 6.35 -8.53
N SER A 28 -7.99 5.59 -8.71
CA SER A 28 -8.10 4.13 -8.81
C SER A 28 -8.05 3.53 -7.41
N ALA A 29 -9.04 2.71 -7.05
CA ALA A 29 -9.09 2.04 -5.76
C ALA A 29 -9.13 0.52 -5.96
N PHE A 30 -8.08 -0.15 -5.51
CA PHE A 30 -7.98 -1.59 -5.44
C PHE A 30 -8.33 -2.07 -4.03
N THR A 31 -9.40 -2.84 -3.95
CA THR A 31 -9.93 -3.42 -2.72
C THR A 31 -9.22 -4.72 -2.36
N MET A 32 -9.49 -5.23 -1.16
CA MET A 32 -9.06 -6.59 -0.79
C MET A 32 -9.60 -7.66 -1.76
N THR A 33 -10.82 -7.48 -2.29
CA THR A 33 -11.39 -8.41 -3.28
C THR A 33 -10.61 -8.40 -4.60
N ASP A 34 -10.08 -7.25 -5.01
CA ASP A 34 -9.23 -7.15 -6.21
C ASP A 34 -7.88 -7.86 -5.98
N ILE A 35 -7.33 -7.76 -4.77
CA ILE A 35 -6.12 -8.48 -4.38
C ILE A 35 -6.35 -9.99 -4.38
N ASP A 36 -7.48 -10.45 -3.82
CA ASP A 36 -7.84 -11.87 -3.83
C ASP A 36 -8.00 -12.42 -5.25
N ALA A 37 -8.51 -11.60 -6.18
CA ALA A 37 -8.78 -12.01 -7.56
C ALA A 37 -7.53 -11.96 -8.47
N MET A 38 -6.72 -10.91 -8.36
CA MET A 38 -5.57 -10.66 -9.25
C MET A 38 -4.25 -11.18 -8.67
N GLY A 39 -4.16 -11.29 -7.34
CA GLY A 39 -2.91 -11.45 -6.63
C GLY A 39 -2.10 -10.15 -6.54
N MET A 40 -1.37 -9.99 -5.43
CA MET A 40 -0.63 -8.77 -5.11
C MET A 40 0.38 -8.34 -6.18
N ARG A 41 1.06 -9.28 -6.86
CA ARG A 41 2.06 -8.96 -7.90
C ARG A 41 1.44 -8.19 -9.06
N ASP A 42 0.40 -8.76 -9.66
CA ASP A 42 -0.16 -8.25 -10.90
C ASP A 42 -0.95 -6.96 -10.63
N LEU A 43 -1.58 -6.87 -9.46
CA LEU A 43 -2.22 -5.66 -8.95
C LEU A 43 -1.21 -4.52 -8.75
N MET A 44 -0.06 -4.78 -8.14
CA MET A 44 0.95 -3.74 -7.92
C MET A 44 1.61 -3.26 -9.21
N HIS A 45 1.79 -4.13 -10.21
CA HIS A 45 2.22 -3.70 -11.53
C HIS A 45 1.24 -2.70 -12.15
N GLU A 46 -0.07 -2.97 -12.05
CA GLU A 46 -1.10 -2.07 -12.56
C GLU A 46 -1.17 -0.76 -11.75
N ALA A 47 -1.13 -0.85 -10.42
CA ALA A 47 -1.13 0.32 -9.54
C ALA A 47 0.05 1.26 -9.84
N ILE A 48 1.26 0.72 -9.98
CA ILE A 48 2.45 1.51 -10.30
C ILE A 48 2.33 2.11 -11.71
N ARG A 49 1.82 1.36 -12.69
CA ARG A 49 1.60 1.85 -14.06
C ARG A 49 0.64 3.05 -14.09
N ILE A 50 -0.43 3.02 -13.32
CA ILE A 50 -1.38 4.12 -13.19
C ILE A 50 -0.71 5.32 -12.52
N ALA A 51 -0.08 5.11 -11.36
CA ALA A 51 0.56 6.19 -10.58
C ALA A 51 1.72 6.89 -11.32
N THR A 52 2.39 6.17 -12.23
CA THR A 52 3.51 6.68 -13.04
C THR A 52 3.09 7.27 -14.39
N SER A 53 1.80 7.22 -14.73
CA SER A 53 1.33 7.66 -16.04
C SER A 53 1.54 9.16 -16.23
N GLY A 54 2.48 9.52 -17.12
CA GLY A 54 2.82 10.93 -17.37
C GLY A 54 3.52 11.64 -16.20
N THR A 55 4.12 10.90 -15.26
CA THR A 55 4.89 11.47 -14.14
C THR A 55 6.36 11.06 -14.21
N GLN A 56 7.20 11.73 -13.41
CA GLN A 56 8.61 11.37 -13.26
C GLN A 56 8.84 10.18 -12.31
N GLY A 57 7.77 9.69 -11.66
CA GLY A 57 7.80 8.71 -10.59
C GLY A 57 6.61 8.89 -9.65
N PHE A 58 6.65 8.24 -8.50
CA PHE A 58 5.53 8.21 -7.57
C PHE A 58 5.98 8.33 -6.11
N HIS A 59 5.03 8.72 -5.28
CA HIS A 59 5.16 8.78 -3.83
C HIS A 59 4.35 7.65 -3.20
N VAL A 60 4.87 7.04 -2.15
CA VAL A 60 4.17 6.00 -1.38
C VAL A 60 3.82 6.54 0.01
N SER A 61 2.53 6.59 0.33
CA SER A 61 2.08 6.80 1.72
C SER A 61 1.65 5.45 2.27
N TYR A 62 2.35 4.97 3.30
CA TYR A 62 2.11 3.67 3.91
C TYR A 62 1.67 3.81 5.36
N SER A 63 0.72 2.97 5.80
CA SER A 63 0.39 2.79 7.20
C SER A 63 0.45 1.32 7.57
N PRO A 64 1.01 0.95 8.74
CA PRO A 64 0.96 -0.42 9.23
C PRO A 64 -0.46 -0.98 9.32
N THR A 65 -1.48 -0.12 9.48
CA THR A 65 -2.89 -0.51 9.53
C THR A 65 -3.43 -1.10 8.21
N ALA A 66 -2.67 -1.05 7.12
CA ALA A 66 -2.97 -1.78 5.89
C ALA A 66 -2.64 -3.28 5.98
N THR A 67 -1.77 -3.68 6.92
CA THR A 67 -1.27 -5.04 7.07
C THR A 67 -1.87 -5.73 8.30
N GLU A 68 -2.32 -6.96 8.12
CA GLU A 68 -2.80 -7.81 9.19
C GLU A 68 -1.64 -8.37 10.02
N PHE A 69 -1.72 -8.15 11.33
CA PHE A 69 -0.82 -8.73 12.32
C PHE A 69 -1.62 -9.50 13.36
N ALA A 70 -1.13 -10.68 13.75
CA ALA A 70 -1.80 -11.50 14.75
C ALA A 70 -2.00 -10.73 16.08
N GLY A 71 -3.25 -10.68 16.55
CA GLY A 71 -3.61 -10.01 17.80
C GLY A 71 -3.79 -8.48 17.69
N TRP A 72 -3.66 -7.88 16.50
CA TRP A 72 -3.81 -6.44 16.31
C TRP A 72 -5.01 -6.08 15.44
N ALA A 73 -6.06 -5.56 16.06
CA ALA A 73 -7.34 -5.30 15.41
C ALA A 73 -7.29 -4.24 14.30
N ALA A 74 -6.40 -3.25 14.40
CA ALA A 74 -6.38 -2.11 13.48
C ALA A 74 -6.07 -2.52 12.03
N GLY A 75 -5.30 -3.60 11.84
CA GLY A 75 -4.96 -4.16 10.53
C GLY A 75 -5.76 -5.40 10.13
N SER A 76 -6.76 -5.82 10.91
CA SER A 76 -7.48 -7.07 10.66
C SER A 76 -8.20 -7.05 9.30
N GLY A 77 -8.11 -8.17 8.57
CA GLY A 77 -8.66 -8.29 7.22
C GLY A 77 -7.93 -7.45 6.15
N GLY A 78 -6.72 -6.97 6.46
CA GLY A 78 -5.83 -6.28 5.53
C GLY A 78 -4.89 -7.24 4.79
N LEU A 79 -3.82 -6.67 4.25
CA LEU A 79 -2.77 -7.42 3.56
C LEU A 79 -2.07 -8.38 4.51
N THR A 80 -1.69 -9.57 4.06
CA THR A 80 -0.75 -10.38 4.82
C THR A 80 0.63 -9.72 4.85
N VAL A 81 1.44 -10.02 5.87
CA VAL A 81 2.85 -9.55 5.96
C VAL A 81 3.64 -9.85 4.68
N ARG A 82 3.37 -11.00 4.05
CA ARG A 82 4.02 -11.41 2.79
C ARG A 82 3.58 -10.56 1.60
N GLU A 83 2.29 -10.25 1.50
CA GLU A 83 1.78 -9.37 0.44
C GLU A 83 2.31 -7.94 0.61
N THR A 84 2.42 -7.45 1.85
CA THR A 84 3.04 -6.14 2.10
C THR A 84 4.50 -6.13 1.66
N HIS A 85 5.29 -7.16 1.98
CA HIS A 85 6.66 -7.28 1.44
C HIS A 85 6.67 -7.32 -0.08
N GLN A 86 5.79 -8.10 -0.71
CA GLN A 86 5.71 -8.20 -2.16
C GLN A 86 5.35 -6.86 -2.83
N ALA A 87 4.46 -6.08 -2.22
CA ALA A 87 4.12 -4.74 -2.68
C ALA A 87 5.31 -3.78 -2.60
N MET A 88 6.03 -3.80 -1.47
CA MET A 88 7.22 -2.96 -1.27
C MET A 88 8.37 -3.36 -2.20
N GLU A 89 8.57 -4.65 -2.44
CA GLU A 89 9.56 -5.13 -3.42
C GLU A 89 9.19 -4.71 -4.85
N ALA A 90 7.91 -4.76 -5.23
CA ALA A 90 7.44 -4.26 -6.52
C ALA A 90 7.68 -2.75 -6.68
N ILE A 91 7.44 -1.97 -5.61
CA ILE A 91 7.77 -0.55 -5.54
C ILE A 91 9.26 -0.34 -5.80
N ALA A 92 10.14 -1.05 -5.09
CA ALA A 92 11.59 -0.93 -5.27
C ALA A 92 12.03 -1.31 -6.70
N LEU A 93 11.49 -2.41 -7.22
CA LEU A 93 11.82 -2.95 -8.54
C LEU A 93 11.39 -2.02 -9.69
N SER A 94 10.33 -1.22 -9.49
CA SER A 94 9.86 -0.27 -10.50
C SER A 94 10.87 0.82 -10.83
N GLY A 95 11.80 1.14 -9.92
CA GLY A 95 12.73 2.25 -10.05
C GLY A 95 12.08 3.64 -10.06
N GLY A 96 10.77 3.75 -9.81
CA GLY A 96 10.00 4.99 -9.89
C GLY A 96 9.69 5.66 -8.55
N LEU A 97 10.13 5.09 -7.42
CA LEU A 97 9.88 5.66 -6.09
C LEU A 97 10.69 6.96 -5.89
N LEU A 98 10.01 8.09 -5.71
CA LEU A 98 10.64 9.40 -5.45
C LEU A 98 10.67 9.76 -3.97
N SER A 99 9.66 9.34 -3.21
CA SER A 99 9.55 9.61 -1.78
C SER A 99 8.57 8.63 -1.12
N MET A 100 8.69 8.47 0.19
CA MET A 100 7.80 7.63 0.99
C MET A 100 7.53 8.30 2.34
N ASP A 101 6.30 8.21 2.83
CA ASP A 101 5.95 8.47 4.22
C ASP A 101 5.40 7.22 4.90
N VAL A 102 5.55 7.19 6.22
CA VAL A 102 4.92 6.19 7.08
C VAL A 102 4.07 6.91 8.11
N SER A 103 2.78 6.58 8.14
CA SER A 103 1.79 7.17 9.03
C SER A 103 1.20 6.13 9.98
N GLY A 104 0.55 6.60 11.05
CA GLY A 104 -0.09 5.72 12.03
C GLY A 104 0.89 5.01 12.98
N LEU A 105 2.12 5.50 13.09
CA LEU A 105 3.05 5.09 14.15
C LEU A 105 2.77 5.93 15.41
N THR A 106 2.30 5.27 16.47
CA THR A 106 2.00 5.89 17.76
C THR A 106 2.92 5.33 18.85
N ALA A 107 3.04 6.03 19.98
CA ALA A 107 3.94 5.65 21.07
C ALA A 107 3.54 4.34 21.77
N ASP A 108 2.26 3.97 21.70
CA ASP A 108 1.66 2.74 22.23
C ASP A 108 1.65 1.57 21.23
N LEU A 109 2.16 1.79 20.01
CA LEU A 109 2.24 0.74 19.00
C LEU A 109 3.15 -0.41 19.48
N GLU A 110 2.69 -1.65 19.29
CA GLU A 110 3.47 -2.82 19.65
C GLU A 110 4.83 -2.83 18.93
N PRO A 111 5.96 -3.01 19.64
CA PRO A 111 7.31 -2.93 19.04
C PRO A 111 7.54 -3.85 17.84
N ARG A 112 6.88 -5.03 17.81
CA ARG A 112 6.94 -5.95 16.67
C ARG A 112 6.39 -5.28 15.40
N ILE A 113 5.25 -4.62 15.48
CA ILE A 113 4.60 -3.95 14.34
C ILE A 113 5.47 -2.80 13.85
N GLY A 114 6.06 -2.03 14.77
CA GLY A 114 7.03 -0.99 14.40
C GLY A 114 8.25 -1.56 13.68
N THR A 115 8.76 -2.71 14.14
CA THR A 115 9.88 -3.42 13.49
C THR A 115 9.52 -3.89 12.08
N ASP A 116 8.34 -4.47 11.90
CA ASP A 116 7.86 -4.90 10.58
C ASP A 116 7.61 -3.71 9.64
N ALA A 117 7.09 -2.59 10.15
CA ALA A 117 6.96 -1.36 9.38
C ALA A 117 8.32 -0.89 8.84
N VAL A 118 9.37 -0.93 9.67
CA VAL A 118 10.75 -0.61 9.24
C VAL A 118 11.24 -1.63 8.19
N ASN A 119 10.94 -2.93 8.37
CA ASN A 119 11.29 -3.95 7.38
C ASN A 119 10.62 -3.71 6.02
N PHE A 120 9.35 -3.30 6.00
CA PHE A 120 8.63 -2.96 4.77
C PHE A 120 9.22 -1.74 4.08
N VAL A 121 9.57 -0.69 4.84
CA VAL A 121 10.29 0.47 4.30
C VAL A 121 11.62 0.03 3.69
N MET A 122 12.40 -0.80 4.39
CA MET A 122 13.66 -1.32 3.83
C MET A 122 13.44 -2.09 2.53
N SER A 123 12.39 -2.91 2.43
CA SER A 123 12.03 -3.59 1.17
C SER A 123 11.72 -2.59 0.05
N ALA A 124 10.97 -1.52 0.34
CA ALA A 124 10.65 -0.46 -0.64
C ALA A 124 11.88 0.31 -1.13
N PHE A 125 12.93 0.39 -0.30
CA PHE A 125 14.23 0.96 -0.65
C PHE A 125 15.25 -0.09 -1.13
N GLY A 126 14.80 -1.30 -1.47
CA GLY A 126 15.59 -2.29 -2.20
C GLY A 126 16.32 -3.33 -1.36
N LYS A 127 16.04 -3.45 -0.06
CA LYS A 127 16.50 -4.61 0.73
C LYS A 127 15.88 -5.88 0.16
N ARG A 128 16.73 -6.85 -0.18
CA ARG A 128 16.33 -8.17 -0.69
C ARG A 128 16.78 -9.27 0.26
N ILE A 129 16.16 -10.43 0.12
CA ILE A 129 16.56 -11.64 0.83
C ILE A 129 17.92 -12.16 0.31
N LEU A 130 18.19 -11.97 -0.99
CA LEU A 130 19.42 -12.37 -1.69
C LEU A 130 20.06 -11.19 -2.42
#